data_AF-A0A1Q7V1F5-F1
#
_entry.id   AF-A0A1Q7V1F5-F1
#
_cell.length_a   1.000
_cell.length_b   1.000
_cell.length_c   1.000
_cell.angle_alpha   90.00
_cell.angle_beta   90.00
_cell.angle_gamma   90.00
#
_symmetry.space_group_name_H-M   'P 1'
#
loop_
_entity.id
_entity.type
_entity.pdbx_description
1 polymer ?
#
loop_
_entity_poly.entity_id
_entity_poly.type
_entity_poly.pdbx_seq_one_letter_code
_entity_poly.pdbx_strand_id
1 'polypeptide(L)'
;MRPQTLHKLCRMVIPLYWIHQALRKIPLLGKPVAAALAWLIPMSFHKDVTWRLLDTFDWYSPWYQSKHTYEEVFRWFEDCGLEDLRVIEQPIAVQGRRPTELRPAPAQETMEIERCAE
;
A
#
# COMPACT_ATOMS: atom_id res chain seq x y z
N MET A 1 9.37 -13.91 10.53
CA MET A 1 9.44 -13.18 11.82
C MET A 1 8.04 -13.11 12.42
N ARG A 2 7.87 -13.13 13.75
CA ARG A 2 6.53 -12.93 14.34
C ARG A 2 6.04 -11.50 14.04
N PRO A 3 4.76 -11.28 13.65
CA PRO A 3 4.25 -9.95 13.29
C PRO A 3 4.47 -8.88 14.37
N GLN A 4 4.32 -9.28 15.64
CA GLN A 4 4.55 -8.41 16.80
C GLN A 4 5.99 -7.88 16.88
N THR A 5 6.97 -8.71 16.51
CA THR A 5 8.39 -8.31 16.51
C THR A 5 8.65 -7.31 15.39
N LEU A 6 8.14 -7.57 14.19
CA LEU A 6 8.24 -6.64 13.06
C LEU A 6 7.62 -5.29 13.41
N HIS A 7 6.41 -5.29 13.98
CA HIS A 7 5.72 -4.07 14.37
C HIS A 7 6.53 -3.23 15.36
N LYS A 8 7.17 -3.87 16.35
CA LYS A 8 8.07 -3.20 17.29
C LYS A 8 9.30 -2.61 16.58
N LEU A 9 9.91 -3.36 15.66
CA LEU A 9 11.04 -2.87 14.84
C LEU A 9 10.63 -1.65 14.01
N CYS A 10 9.51 -1.70 13.28
CA CYS A 10 9.00 -0.57 12.51
C CYS A 10 8.75 0.64 13.41
N ARG A 11 8.16 0.44 14.60
CA ARG A 11 7.92 1.52 15.57
C ARG A 11 9.21 2.18 16.05
N MET A 12 10.30 1.43 16.20
CA MET A 12 11.63 1.96 16.56
C MET A 12 12.28 2.74 15.42
N VAL A 13 11.94 2.47 14.17
CA VAL A 13 12.48 3.16 12.98
C VAL A 13 11.77 4.50 12.73
N ILE A 14 10.49 4.65 13.10
CA ILE A 14 9.72 5.89 12.85
C ILE A 14 10.42 7.18 13.30
N PRO A 15 11.11 7.25 14.46
CA PRO A 15 11.78 8.47 14.88
C PRO A 15 12.87 8.97 13.93
N LEU A 16 13.42 8.07 13.11
CA LEU A 16 14.40 8.38 12.09
C LEU A 16 13.88 9.37 11.04
N TYR A 17 12.54 9.47 10.87
CA TYR A 17 11.91 10.52 10.08
C TYR A 17 12.34 11.93 10.53
N TRP A 18 12.31 12.22 11.83
CA TRP A 18 12.66 13.56 12.32
C TRP A 18 14.14 13.86 12.12
N ILE A 19 15.00 12.85 12.25
CA ILE A 19 16.43 12.94 11.93
C ILE A 19 16.61 13.25 10.43
N HIS A 20 15.94 12.51 9.55
CA HIS A 20 15.96 12.75 8.11
C HIS A 20 15.49 14.18 7.77
N GLN A 21 14.40 14.65 8.40
CA GLN A 21 13.88 16.01 8.19
C GLN A 21 14.81 17.10 8.70
N ALA A 22 15.44 16.89 9.86
CA ALA A 22 16.45 17.82 10.39
C ALA A 22 17.66 17.90 9.47
N LEU A 23 18.13 16.73 9.01
CA LEU A 23 19.27 16.62 8.11
C LEU A 23 19.03 17.29 6.76
N ARG A 24 17.81 17.20 6.19
CA ARG A 24 17.45 17.92 4.95
C ARG A 24 17.52 19.45 5.06
N LYS A 25 17.49 20.01 6.27
CA LYS A 25 17.61 21.46 6.51
C LYS A 25 19.07 21.94 6.55
N ILE A 26 20.04 21.03 6.66
CA ILE A 26 21.47 21.37 6.71
C ILE A 26 21.97 21.62 5.27
N PRO A 27 22.53 22.80 4.96
CA PRO A 27 23.05 23.10 3.63
C PRO A 27 24.27 22.22 3.28
N LEU A 28 24.50 22.03 1.97
CA LEU A 28 25.57 21.23 1.35
C LEU A 28 25.54 19.71 1.63
N LEU A 29 25.73 19.29 2.88
CA LEU A 29 25.89 17.86 3.23
C LEU A 29 24.60 17.19 3.70
N GLY A 30 23.59 17.96 4.08
CA GLY A 30 22.36 17.41 4.64
C GLY A 30 21.56 16.55 3.65
N LYS A 31 21.31 17.07 2.45
CA LYS A 31 20.53 16.37 1.42
C LYS A 31 21.11 15.01 0.99
N PRO A 32 22.42 14.87 0.67
CA PRO A 32 22.97 13.57 0.28
C PRO A 32 22.95 12.57 1.44
N VAL A 33 23.23 12.99 2.67
CA VAL A 33 23.19 12.08 3.83
C VAL A 33 21.76 11.65 4.13
N ALA A 34 20.77 12.55 3.98
CA ALA A 34 19.36 12.21 4.11
C ALA A 34 18.90 11.21 3.02
N ALA A 35 19.36 11.38 1.78
CA ALA A 35 19.10 10.44 0.70
C ALA A 35 19.74 9.07 0.98
N ALA A 36 20.98 9.04 1.47
CA ALA A 36 21.65 7.80 1.85
C ALA A 36 20.90 7.08 2.99
N LEU A 37 20.42 7.82 3.99
CA LEU A 37 19.61 7.28 5.09
C LEU A 37 18.30 6.66 4.57
N ALA A 38 17.59 7.36 3.69
CA ALA A 38 16.34 6.87 3.09
C ALA A 38 16.55 5.64 2.19
N TRP A 39 17.72 5.53 1.57
CA TRP A 39 18.09 4.37 0.75
C TRP A 39 18.47 3.15 1.60
N LEU A 40 19.24 3.35 2.67
CA LEU A 40 19.68 2.29 3.58
C LEU A 40 18.53 1.74 4.43
N ILE A 41 17.59 2.60 4.82
CA ILE A 41 16.44 2.23 5.64
C ILE A 41 15.18 2.69 4.91
N PRO A 42 14.66 1.86 3.97
CA PRO A 42 13.40 2.14 3.30
C PRO A 42 12.26 2.25 4.33
N MET A 43 11.74 3.45 4.51
CA MET A 43 10.62 3.71 5.40
C MET A 43 9.67 4.70 4.75
N SER A 44 8.40 4.69 5.17
CA SER A 44 7.46 5.72 4.73
C SER A 44 7.86 7.07 5.33
N PHE A 45 7.83 8.10 4.49
CA PHE A 45 8.10 9.50 4.87
C PHE A 45 6.81 10.31 4.97
N HIS A 46 5.66 9.65 5.18
CA HIS A 46 4.39 10.30 5.39
C HIS A 46 4.43 11.23 6.61
N LYS A 47 3.66 12.34 6.60
CA LYS A 47 3.69 13.30 7.73
C LYS A 47 3.07 12.68 9.00
N ASP A 48 1.95 11.99 8.82
CA ASP A 48 1.27 11.25 9.88
C ASP A 48 2.12 10.05 10.36
N VAL A 49 2.22 9.89 11.68
CA VAL A 49 2.95 8.79 12.33
C VAL A 49 2.27 7.44 12.08
N THR A 50 0.95 7.40 12.07
CA THR A 50 0.15 6.18 11.92
C THR A 50 0.36 5.58 10.53
N TRP A 51 0.24 6.41 9.49
CA TRP A 51 0.53 6.02 8.12
C TRP A 51 1.98 5.60 7.93
N ARG A 52 2.95 6.30 8.55
CA ARG A 52 4.35 5.87 8.51
C ARG A 52 4.56 4.47 9.06
N LEU A 53 3.92 4.16 10.19
CA LEU A 53 4.01 2.83 10.79
C LEU A 53 3.39 1.76 9.89
N LEU A 54 2.17 2.02 9.41
CA LEU A 54 1.40 1.09 8.60
C LEU A 54 2.12 0.79 7.29
N ASP A 55 2.45 1.82 6.50
CA ASP A 55 3.13 1.65 5.21
C ASP A 55 4.47 0.91 5.35
N THR A 56 5.25 1.25 6.38
CA THR A 56 6.55 0.62 6.61
C THR A 56 6.34 -0.84 7.01
N PHE A 57 5.36 -1.14 7.84
CA PHE A 57 5.03 -2.51 8.22
C PHE A 57 4.54 -3.33 7.02
N ASP A 58 3.65 -2.78 6.20
CA ASP A 58 3.10 -3.42 5.01
C ASP A 58 4.18 -3.68 3.94
N TRP A 59 5.23 -2.86 3.91
CA TRP A 59 6.38 -3.11 3.04
C TRP A 59 7.23 -4.31 3.48
N TYR A 60 7.37 -4.53 4.79
CA TYR A 60 8.26 -5.56 5.35
C TYR A 60 7.56 -6.85 5.78
N SER A 61 6.24 -6.84 5.92
CA SER A 61 5.49 -7.98 6.43
C SER A 61 5.30 -9.14 5.45
N PRO A 62 5.11 -8.92 4.13
CA PRO A 62 4.83 -10.02 3.21
C PRO A 62 6.08 -10.86 2.94
N TRP A 63 5.91 -12.19 2.92
CA TRP A 63 6.93 -13.08 2.38
C TRP A 63 6.95 -13.07 0.84
N TYR A 64 5.77 -12.84 0.25
CA TYR A 64 5.56 -12.70 -1.19
C TYR A 64 4.93 -11.35 -1.46
N GLN A 65 5.48 -10.60 -2.41
CA GLN A 65 4.95 -9.31 -2.84
C GLN A 65 4.80 -9.34 -4.37
N SER A 66 3.57 -9.09 -4.85
CA SER A 66 3.28 -8.84 -6.26
C SER A 66 2.89 -7.38 -6.46
N LYS A 67 3.20 -6.85 -7.63
CA LYS A 67 2.81 -5.50 -8.06
C LYS A 67 2.17 -5.65 -9.42
N HIS A 68 1.05 -4.98 -9.60
CA HIS A 68 0.21 -5.11 -10.78
C HIS A 68 0.09 -3.76 -11.46
N THR A 69 -0.01 -3.76 -12.78
CA THR A 69 -0.27 -2.54 -13.54
C THR A 69 -1.75 -2.18 -13.44
N TYR A 70 -2.12 -0.92 -13.71
CA TYR A 70 -3.54 -0.55 -13.69
C TYR A 70 -4.33 -1.34 -14.72
N GLU A 71 -3.73 -1.63 -15.87
CA GLU A 71 -4.35 -2.39 -16.95
C GLU A 71 -4.65 -3.83 -16.51
N GLU A 72 -3.75 -4.46 -15.74
CA GLU A 72 -3.99 -5.79 -15.18
C GLU A 72 -5.18 -5.78 -14.21
N VAL A 73 -5.23 -4.80 -13.30
CA VAL A 73 -6.34 -4.69 -12.33
C VAL A 73 -7.65 -4.32 -13.02
N PHE A 74 -7.63 -3.46 -14.05
CA PHE A 74 -8.80 -3.14 -14.84
C PHE A 74 -9.36 -4.35 -15.57
N ARG A 75 -8.51 -5.22 -16.13
CA ARG A 75 -8.98 -6.48 -16.73
C ARG A 75 -9.68 -7.37 -15.72
N TRP A 76 -9.20 -7.45 -14.48
CA TRP A 76 -9.93 -8.17 -13.42
C TRP A 76 -11.28 -7.52 -13.11
N PHE A 77 -11.36 -6.19 -13.09
CA PHE A 77 -12.61 -5.48 -12.86
C PHE A 77 -13.61 -5.76 -14.00
N GLU A 78 -13.15 -5.75 -15.25
CA GLU A 78 -13.95 -6.11 -16.43
C GLU A 78 -14.41 -7.58 -16.38
N ASP A 79 -13.53 -8.52 -16.01
CA ASP A 79 -13.86 -9.95 -15.86
C ASP A 79 -14.92 -10.17 -14.76
N CYS A 80 -14.93 -9.34 -13.73
CA CYS A 80 -15.97 -9.31 -12.69
C CYS A 80 -17.23 -8.53 -13.09
N GLY A 81 -17.29 -7.95 -14.29
CA GLY A 81 -18.42 -7.18 -14.79
C GLY A 81 -18.60 -5.82 -14.11
N LEU A 82 -17.54 -5.23 -13.55
CA LEU A 82 -17.53 -3.85 -13.08
C LEU A 82 -17.38 -2.88 -14.27
N GLU A 83 -18.00 -1.71 -14.14
CA GLU A 83 -18.03 -0.66 -15.17
C GLU A 83 -17.50 0.67 -14.60
N ASP A 84 -17.40 1.73 -15.42
CA ASP A 84 -16.94 3.07 -14.98
C ASP A 84 -15.56 3.05 -14.29
N LEU A 85 -14.60 2.38 -14.95
CA LEU A 85 -13.25 2.16 -14.42
C LEU A 85 -12.40 3.43 -14.50
N ARG A 86 -11.77 3.81 -13.39
CA ARG A 86 -10.88 4.98 -13.33
C ARG A 86 -9.77 4.82 -12.29
N VAL A 87 -8.63 5.44 -12.57
CA VAL A 87 -7.61 5.73 -11.56
C VAL A 87 -8.11 6.91 -10.73
N ILE A 88 -8.07 6.80 -9.41
CA ILE A 88 -8.50 7.88 -8.51
C ILE A 88 -7.29 8.71 -8.05
N GLU A 89 -7.52 9.74 -7.24
CA GLU A 89 -6.47 10.67 -6.81
C GLU A 89 -5.26 9.97 -6.17
N GLN A 90 -5.49 8.85 -5.46
CA GLN A 90 -4.41 8.05 -4.90
C GLN A 90 -3.74 7.24 -6.02
N PRO A 91 -2.44 7.46 -6.34
CA PRO A 91 -1.77 6.86 -7.50
C PRO A 91 -1.59 5.33 -7.42
N ILE A 92 -2.10 4.66 -6.42
CA ILE A 92 -2.06 3.19 -6.29
C ILE A 92 -3.46 2.60 -6.16
N ALA A 93 -4.49 3.39 -6.46
CA ALA A 93 -5.88 3.00 -6.31
C ALA A 93 -6.65 3.17 -7.62
N VAL A 94 -7.50 2.20 -7.87
CA VAL A 94 -8.45 2.17 -8.98
C VAL A 94 -9.85 1.95 -8.44
N GLN A 95 -10.84 2.44 -9.16
CA GLN A 95 -12.25 2.31 -8.82
C GLN A 95 -13.04 1.78 -10.00
N GLY A 96 -13.98 0.89 -9.72
CA GLY A 96 -15.02 0.44 -10.64
C GLY A 96 -16.38 0.44 -9.93
N ARG A 97 -17.45 0.45 -10.69
CA ARG A 97 -18.83 0.51 -10.21
C ARG A 97 -19.58 -0.75 -10.65
N ARG A 98 -20.38 -1.32 -9.74
CA ARG A 98 -21.27 -2.42 -10.09
C ARG A 98 -22.41 -1.91 -11.00
N PRO A 99 -22.77 -2.63 -12.07
CA PRO A 99 -23.92 -2.28 -12.90
C PRO A 99 -25.18 -2.14 -12.04
N THR A 100 -26.00 -1.12 -12.31
CA THR A 100 -27.20 -0.83 -11.51
C THR A 100 -28.37 -1.75 -11.88
N GLU A 101 -28.32 -2.41 -13.04
CA GLU A 101 -29.33 -3.41 -13.39
C GLU A 101 -29.16 -4.66 -12.50
N LEU A 102 -30.23 -4.99 -11.77
CA LEU A 102 -30.35 -6.19 -10.93
C LEU A 102 -30.16 -7.46 -11.78
N ARG A 103 -28.91 -7.86 -12.03
CA ARG A 103 -28.60 -9.25 -12.36
C ARG A 103 -28.74 -10.02 -11.03
N PRO A 104 -29.67 -10.99 -10.91
CA PRO A 104 -29.63 -11.89 -9.76
C PRO A 104 -28.24 -12.52 -9.74
N ALA A 105 -27.54 -12.42 -8.59
CA ALA A 105 -26.19 -12.96 -8.45
C ALA A 105 -26.21 -14.43 -8.94
N PRO A 106 -25.38 -14.81 -9.93
CA PRO A 106 -25.32 -16.20 -10.33
C PRO A 106 -24.91 -17.01 -9.09
N ALA A 107 -25.54 -18.17 -8.87
CA ALA A 107 -25.32 -19.01 -7.68
C ALA A 107 -23.83 -19.36 -7.43
N GLN A 108 -22.99 -19.25 -8.47
CA GLN A 108 -21.54 -19.40 -8.40
C GLN A 108 -20.85 -18.25 -7.66
N GLU A 109 -21.30 -17.00 -7.80
CA GLU A 109 -20.70 -15.82 -7.15
C GLU A 109 -20.86 -15.90 -5.63
N THR A 110 -22.00 -16.37 -5.14
CA THR A 110 -22.26 -16.58 -3.71
C THR A 110 -21.39 -17.70 -3.14
N MET A 111 -21.26 -18.82 -3.85
CA MET A 111 -20.41 -19.95 -3.44
C MET A 111 -18.92 -19.59 -3.44
N GLU A 112 -18.44 -18.75 -4.37
CA GLU A 112 -17.04 -18.32 -4.39
C GLU A 112 -16.70 -17.34 -3.27
N ILE A 113 -17.62 -16.42 -2.93
CA ILE A 113 -17.45 -15.53 -1.78
C ILE A 113 -17.38 -16.33 -0.48
N GLU A 114 -18.26 -17.33 -0.29
CA GLU A 114 -18.22 -18.22 0.87
C GLU A 114 -16.91 -19.01 0.95
N ARG A 115 -16.46 -19.57 -0.18
CA ARG A 115 -15.19 -20.32 -0.26
C ARG A 115 -13.95 -19.47 0.01
N CYS A 116 -13.96 -18.18 -0.35
CA CYS A 116 -12.86 -17.26 -0.09
C CYS A 116 -12.86 -16.69 1.33
N ALA A 117 -13.96 -16.84 2.08
CA ALA A 117 -14.11 -16.34 3.44
C ALA A 117 -13.75 -17.38 4.53
N GLU A 118 -13.61 -18.67 4.17
CA GLU A 118 -13.09 -19.75 5.01
C GLU A 118 -11.56 -19.86 4.96
#